data_AF-A0A9N7UXX7-F1
#
_entry.id   AF-A0A9N7UXX7-F1
#
_cell.length_a   1.000
_cell.length_b   1.000
_cell.length_c   1.000
_cell.angle_alpha   90.00
_cell.angle_beta   90.00
_cell.angle_gamma   90.00
#
_symmetry.space_group_name_H-M   'P 1'
#
loop_
_entity.id
_entity.type
_entity.pdbx_description
1 polymer ?
#
loop_
_entity_poly.entity_id
_entity_poly.type
_entity_poly.pdbx_seq_one_letter_code
_entity_poly.pdbx_strand_id
1 'polypeptide(L)'
;MTELNTLCIKLGVKCFKDKEYQFLDEYCTAMKPLTAALDILQGDCPYGTLLPKLEVLMQKTLAVKDALSRMTAGLPNAIVQAIQTRFASVLDDKDALLAAASCPKF
;
A
#
# COMPACT_ATOMS: atom_id res chain seq x y z
N MET A 1 3.97 18.76 -9.20
CA MET A 1 5.37 18.25 -9.32
C MET A 1 6.41 19.32 -9.65
N THR A 2 6.07 20.38 -10.41
CA THR A 2 6.96 21.52 -10.71
C THR A 2 7.50 22.23 -9.46
N GLU A 3 6.71 22.22 -8.37
CA GLU A 3 7.10 22.80 -7.08
C GLU A 3 8.34 22.15 -6.46
N LEU A 4 8.58 20.85 -6.72
CA LEU A 4 9.72 20.14 -6.15
C LEU A 4 11.04 20.63 -6.77
N ASN A 5 11.06 20.87 -8.09
CA ASN A 5 12.23 21.46 -8.74
C ASN A 5 12.39 22.95 -8.38
N THR A 6 11.28 23.69 -8.16
CA THR A 6 11.36 25.04 -7.60
C THR A 6 12.02 25.03 -6.22
N LEU A 7 11.70 24.05 -5.36
CA LEU A 7 12.34 23.86 -4.08
C LEU A 7 13.82 23.48 -4.23
N CYS A 8 14.16 22.56 -5.14
CA CYS A 8 15.55 22.17 -5.41
C CYS A 8 16.41 23.38 -5.80
N ILE A 9 15.90 24.26 -6.66
CA ILE A 9 16.57 25.49 -7.07
C ILE A 9 16.80 26.41 -5.86
N LYS A 10 15.78 26.63 -5.02
CA LYS A 10 15.89 27.44 -3.80
C LYS A 10 16.90 26.87 -2.80
N LEU A 11 16.99 25.55 -2.70
CA LEU A 11 17.91 24.84 -1.81
C LEU A 11 19.31 24.64 -2.41
N GLY A 12 19.54 25.03 -3.67
CA GLY A 12 20.82 24.85 -4.36
C GLY A 12 21.17 23.37 -4.63
N VAL A 13 20.18 22.48 -4.67
CA VAL A 13 20.38 21.05 -4.93
C VAL A 13 19.98 20.66 -6.35
N LYS A 14 20.48 19.52 -6.82
CA LYS A 14 20.20 19.00 -8.15
C LYS A 14 18.70 18.74 -8.34
N CYS A 15 18.16 19.23 -9.44
CA CYS A 15 16.76 19.01 -9.83
C CYS A 15 16.50 17.59 -10.32
N PHE A 16 15.26 17.14 -10.15
CA PHE A 16 14.76 15.87 -10.66
C PHE A 16 14.56 15.92 -12.18
N LYS A 17 14.83 14.78 -12.81
CA LYS A 17 14.54 14.48 -14.21
C LYS A 17 13.14 13.91 -14.36
N ASP A 18 12.60 13.94 -15.58
CA ASP A 18 11.26 13.41 -15.88
C ASP A 18 11.08 11.95 -15.47
N LYS A 19 12.11 11.10 -15.64
CA LYS A 19 12.07 9.70 -15.20
C LYS A 19 12.02 9.54 -13.68
N GLU A 20 12.71 10.41 -12.94
CA GLU A 20 12.70 10.39 -11.47
C GLU A 20 11.34 10.87 -10.96
N TYR A 21 10.74 11.84 -11.63
CA TYR A 21 9.37 12.27 -11.38
C TYR A 21 8.35 11.17 -11.66
N GLN A 22 8.45 10.50 -12.81
CA GLN A 22 7.59 9.36 -13.12
C GLN A 22 7.72 8.26 -12.05
N PHE A 23 8.95 7.95 -11.61
CA PHE A 23 9.16 7.01 -10.52
C PHE A 23 8.44 7.43 -9.23
N LEU A 24 8.53 8.70 -8.83
CA LEU A 24 7.89 9.20 -7.62
C LEU A 24 6.36 9.10 -7.70
N ASP A 25 5.77 9.39 -8.86
CA ASP A 25 4.33 9.25 -9.08
C ASP A 25 3.87 7.80 -8.97
N GLU A 26 4.60 6.90 -9.63
CA GLU A 26 4.35 5.46 -9.61
C GLU A 26 4.52 4.89 -8.21
N TYR A 27 5.54 5.33 -7.48
CA TYR A 27 5.76 4.95 -6.08
C TYR A 27 4.58 5.38 -5.20
N CYS A 28 4.14 6.64 -5.32
CA CYS A 28 2.97 7.14 -4.59
C CYS A 28 1.72 6.33 -4.93
N THR A 29 1.51 5.99 -6.20
CA THR A 29 0.39 5.17 -6.67
C THR A 29 0.42 3.77 -6.07
N ALA A 30 1.58 3.10 -6.09
CA ALA A 30 1.77 1.77 -5.51
C ALA A 30 1.58 1.74 -3.98
N MET A 31 1.97 2.81 -3.29
CA MET A 31 1.88 2.92 -1.83
C MET A 31 0.50 3.36 -1.33
N LYS A 32 -0.34 3.96 -2.18
CA LYS A 32 -1.65 4.51 -1.79
C LYS A 32 -2.61 3.50 -1.14
N PRO A 33 -2.73 2.24 -1.63
CA PRO A 33 -3.54 1.23 -0.94
C PRO A 33 -3.02 0.93 0.47
N LEU A 34 -1.69 0.86 0.63
CA LEU A 34 -1.04 0.58 1.91
C LEU A 34 -1.27 1.71 2.92
N THR A 35 -1.11 2.97 2.51
CA THR A 35 -1.34 4.11 3.42
C THR A 35 -2.81 4.22 3.83
N ALA A 36 -3.75 3.96 2.92
CA ALA A 36 -5.17 3.92 3.24
C ALA A 36 -5.53 2.79 4.22
N ALA A 37 -4.91 1.62 4.07
CA ALA A 37 -5.10 0.52 5.02
C ALA A 37 -4.48 0.85 6.39
N LEU A 38 -3.29 1.48 6.43
CA LEU A 38 -2.65 1.88 7.68
C LEU A 38 -3.49 2.88 8.47
N ASP A 39 -4.08 3.88 7.82
CA ASP A 39 -4.96 4.86 8.48
C ASP A 39 -6.12 4.16 9.22
N ILE A 40 -6.67 3.11 8.61
CA ILE A 40 -7.74 2.31 9.18
C ILE A 40 -7.26 1.35 10.28
N LEU A 41 -6.06 0.77 10.13
CA LEU A 41 -5.50 -0.21 11.06
C LEU A 41 -4.87 0.44 12.31
N GLN A 42 -4.40 1.68 12.19
CA GLN A 42 -3.82 2.46 13.28
C GLN A 42 -4.89 3.14 14.15
N GLY A 43 -6.12 3.26 13.64
CA GLY A 43 -7.29 3.62 14.46
C GLY A 43 -7.79 2.44 15.31
N ASP A 44 -9.03 2.54 15.77
CA ASP A 44 -9.67 1.42 16.47
C ASP A 44 -10.09 0.35 15.45
N CYS A 45 -9.28 -0.71 15.35
CA CYS A 45 -9.48 -1.81 14.42
C CYS A 45 -9.87 -3.09 15.19
N PRO A 46 -11.18 -3.41 15.28
CA PRO A 46 -11.62 -4.66 15.87
C PRO A 46 -11.02 -5.85 15.14
N TYR A 47 -10.72 -6.92 15.89
CA TYR A 47 -10.06 -8.11 15.37
C TYR A 47 -10.79 -8.73 14.16
N GLY A 48 -12.13 -8.80 14.22
CA GLY A 48 -12.94 -9.29 13.09
C GLY A 48 -12.86 -8.45 11.81
N THR A 49 -12.34 -7.22 11.88
CA THR A 49 -12.14 -6.39 10.67
C THR A 49 -10.73 -6.50 10.08
N LEU A 50 -9.78 -7.12 10.80
CA LEU A 50 -8.39 -7.18 10.40
C LEU A 50 -8.19 -7.98 9.12
N LEU A 51 -8.68 -9.23 9.10
CA LEU A 51 -8.51 -10.14 7.96
C LEU A 51 -9.16 -9.58 6.67
N PRO A 52 -10.43 -9.12 6.70
CA PRO A 52 -11.04 -8.48 5.51
C PRO A 52 -10.25 -7.26 5.01
N LYS A 53 -9.70 -6.43 5.91
CA LYS A 53 -8.89 -5.27 5.52
C LYS A 53 -7.57 -5.66 4.87
N LEU A 54 -6.91 -6.70 5.37
CA LEU A 54 -5.67 -7.23 4.78
C LEU A 54 -5.92 -7.81 3.38
N GLU A 55 -7.02 -8.53 3.18
CA GLU A 55 -7.42 -9.03 1.86
C GLU A 55 -7.68 -7.89 0.87
N VAL A 56 -8.48 -6.89 1.27
CA VAL A 56 -8.77 -5.72 0.44
C VAL A 56 -7.48 -4.95 0.12
N LEU A 57 -6.56 -4.82 1.08
CA LEU A 57 -5.26 -4.20 0.86
C LEU A 57 -4.46 -4.95 -0.20
N MET A 58 -4.34 -6.27 -0.10
CA MET A 58 -3.60 -7.08 -1.08
C MET A 58 -4.24 -6.98 -2.47
N GLN A 59 -5.57 -7.09 -2.57
CA GLN A 59 -6.29 -6.94 -3.83
C GLN A 59 -6.08 -5.58 -4.48
N LYS A 60 -6.27 -4.49 -3.73
CA LYS A 60 -6.08 -3.12 -4.23
C LYS A 60 -4.63 -2.83 -4.60
N THR A 61 -3.67 -3.42 -3.89
CA THR A 61 -2.25 -3.31 -4.22
C THR A 61 -1.93 -4.00 -5.54
N LEU A 62 -2.46 -5.21 -5.78
CA LEU A 62 -2.27 -5.88 -7.06
C LEU A 62 -2.99 -5.19 -8.21
N ALA A 63 -4.16 -4.60 -7.96
CA ALA A 63 -4.95 -3.90 -8.99
C ALA A 63 -4.22 -2.69 -9.59
N VAL A 64 -3.31 -2.04 -8.87
CA VAL A 64 -2.54 -0.91 -9.41
C VAL A 64 -1.36 -1.35 -10.27
N LYS A 65 -0.97 -2.64 -10.24
CA LYS A 65 0.23 -3.15 -10.92
C LYS A 65 0.25 -2.88 -12.42
N ASP A 66 -0.87 -3.09 -13.10
CA ASP A 66 -0.95 -2.94 -14.55
C ASP A 66 -0.90 -1.46 -15.00
N ALA A 67 -1.14 -0.53 -14.07
CA ALA A 67 -1.01 0.91 -14.31
C ALA A 67 0.43 1.42 -14.12
N LEU A 68 1.34 0.60 -13.58
CA LEU A 68 2.71 0.98 -13.29
C LEU A 68 3.65 0.64 -14.46
N SER A 69 4.70 1.43 -14.64
CA SER A 69 5.73 1.08 -15.60
C SER A 69 6.54 -0.13 -15.15
N ARG A 70 7.31 -0.71 -16.08
CA ARG A 70 8.25 -1.80 -15.81
C ARG A 70 9.23 -1.49 -14.66
N MET A 71 9.53 -0.22 -14.41
CA MET A 71 10.45 0.21 -13.35
C MET A 71 9.90 -0.06 -11.95
N THR A 72 8.58 0.01 -11.76
CA THR A 72 7.91 -0.15 -10.46
C THR A 72 6.95 -1.34 -10.40
N ALA A 73 6.75 -2.08 -11.50
CA ALA A 73 5.86 -3.24 -11.59
C ALA A 73 6.16 -4.37 -10.56
N GLY A 74 7.37 -4.42 -10.00
CA GLY A 74 7.73 -5.35 -8.94
C GLY A 74 7.23 -4.94 -7.54
N LEU A 75 7.01 -3.65 -7.31
CA LEU A 75 6.70 -3.09 -6.01
C LEU A 75 5.36 -3.60 -5.43
N PRO A 76 4.25 -3.64 -6.20
CA PRO A 76 3.01 -4.23 -5.70
C PRO A 76 3.15 -5.67 -5.18
N ASN A 77 3.90 -6.52 -5.91
CA ASN A 77 4.08 -7.92 -5.49
C ASN A 77 4.91 -8.00 -4.21
N ALA A 78 5.95 -7.16 -4.08
CA ALA A 78 6.78 -7.10 -2.87
C ALA A 78 5.98 -6.66 -1.64
N ILE A 79 5.07 -5.68 -1.80
CA ILE A 79 4.17 -5.23 -0.73
C ILE A 79 3.25 -6.38 -0.29
N VAL A 80 2.61 -7.07 -1.24
CA VAL A 80 1.72 -8.22 -0.94
C VAL A 80 2.49 -9.34 -0.23
N GLN A 81 3.68 -9.69 -0.71
CA GLN A 81 4.52 -10.70 -0.08
C GLN A 81 4.91 -10.31 1.35
N ALA A 82 5.23 -9.04 1.59
CA ALA A 82 5.55 -8.54 2.92
C ALA A 82 4.33 -8.61 3.86
N ILE A 83 3.13 -8.29 3.36
CA ILE A 83 1.88 -8.43 4.13
C ILE A 83 1.65 -9.90 4.49
N GLN A 84 1.71 -10.81 3.52
CA GLN A 84 1.53 -12.24 3.74
C GLN A 84 2.52 -12.79 4.76
N THR A 85 3.79 -12.37 4.68
CA THR A 85 4.83 -12.82 5.60
C THR A 85 4.59 -12.27 7.01
N ARG A 86 4.25 -10.98 7.15
CA ARG A 86 4.05 -10.34 8.45
C ARG A 86 2.78 -10.79 9.16
N PHE A 87 1.74 -11.12 8.40
CA PHE A 87 0.43 -11.52 8.92
C PHE A 87 0.12 -13.01 8.72
N ALA A 88 1.12 -13.84 8.40
CA ALA A 88 0.93 -15.28 8.15
C ALA A 88 0.15 -15.97 9.27
N SER A 89 0.47 -15.66 10.53
CA SER A 89 -0.19 -16.24 11.70
C SER A 89 -1.63 -15.76 11.90
N VAL A 90 -2.08 -14.70 11.23
CA VAL A 90 -3.45 -14.16 11.32
C VAL A 90 -4.29 -14.62 10.13
N LEU A 91 -3.67 -14.75 8.95
CA LEU A 91 -4.36 -15.12 7.71
C LEU A 91 -4.94 -16.55 7.77
N ASP A 92 -4.25 -17.46 8.46
CA ASP A 92 -4.68 -18.86 8.63
C ASP A 92 -5.29 -19.15 10.01
N ASP A 93 -5.51 -18.11 10.83
CA ASP A 93 -6.03 -18.29 12.18
C ASP A 93 -7.54 -18.49 12.19
N LYS A 94 -7.98 -19.57 12.87
CA LYS A 94 -9.40 -19.93 12.93
C LYS A 94 -10.24 -18.92 13.69
N ASP A 95 -9.68 -18.29 14.73
CA ASP A 95 -10.37 -17.29 15.52
C ASP A 95 -10.47 -15.97 14.74
N ALA A 96 -9.44 -15.61 13.96
CA ALA A 96 -9.48 -14.48 13.02
C ALA A 96 -10.58 -14.67 11.97
N LEU A 97 -10.66 -15.86 11.36
CA LEU A 97 -11.69 -16.20 10.38
C LEU A 97 -13.09 -16.17 11.00
N LEU A 98 -13.25 -16.75 12.19
CA LEU A 98 -14.54 -16.74 12.90
C LEU A 98 -14.95 -15.32 13.30
N ALA A 99 -14.03 -14.52 13.82
CA ALA A 99 -14.27 -13.12 14.17
C ALA A 99 -14.64 -12.28 12.92
N ALA A 100 -14.02 -12.56 11.78
CA ALA A 100 -14.33 -11.90 10.52
C ALA A 100 -15.74 -12.27 10.01
N ALA A 101 -16.07 -13.56 9.99
CA ALA A 101 -17.38 -14.05 9.58
C ALA A 101 -18.52 -13.60 10.52
N SER A 102 -18.19 -13.33 11.78
CA SER A 102 -19.16 -12.87 12.80
C SER A 102 -19.31 -11.35 12.86
N CYS A 103 -18.57 -10.59 12.03
CA CYS A 103 -18.56 -9.13 12.09
C CYS A 103 -19.72 -8.56 11.26
N PRO A 104 -20.73 -7.88 11.85
CA PRO A 104 -21.94 -7.47 11.13
C PRO A 104 -21.73 -6.47 9.98
N LYS A 105 -20.54 -5.87 9.89
CA LYS A 105 -20.16 -4.96 8.80
C LYS A 105 -19.87 -5.70 7.49
N PHE A 106 -19.79 -7.02 7.51
CA PHE A 106 -19.44 -7.90 6.40
C PHE A 106 -20.45 -9.04 6.26
#